data_AF-A0A958DU63-F1
#
_entry.id   AF-A0A958DU63-F1
#
_cell.length_a   1.000
_cell.length_b   1.000
_cell.length_c   1.000
_cell.angle_alpha   90.00
_cell.angle_beta   90.00
_cell.angle_gamma   90.00
#
_symmetry.space_group_name_H-M   'P 1'
#
loop_
_entity.id
_entity.type
_entity.pdbx_description
1 polymer ?
#
loop_
_entity_poly.entity_id
_entity_poly.type
_entity_poly.pdbx_seq_one_letter_code
_entity_poly.pdbx_strand_id
1 'polypeptide(L)'
;MKRFTTLVLSLVLLFMLSGSAWSQVSRLGNDVVWARSIDGATITLDGTLDEAVWSQAEQITVKFGEQGAMPTSGWRSEFQPDVYFDQTDAIVKFLSDTDNNQIYLAFECADSSVGGLQDWARWDGILMSVKDRLSATRPTPPSEYFYTYWYVNVDSLIVPGAEPRFIGRFGNFGDTTRTPEQRAAWDAGFRVVGGISNDDTTPDEGYVIEMRISLDEMGYDITGANGDVVELNFSIWDTDWVHSGQPERITSSRTSWQSPWNGNNHNVGRIMAHPDITVNTATLPEVGPDVRVPNGANFAAPTIDGNLTDDMWQYAYSFDIAWDDSLLRDTYPGVGPYRSGQFQPELNGNPRPPILDGAQATIKMFFRDNFLYLSADVNDQLVQGSTQFDRLDGVRFSLMDRDSVDADNRLIFYQLTATFDDTLGNPSAYDNLPVLIADGAAEFAMTLKGATTVNDNTDVDVGYTIEMKVDLTYLNYPADLGDHLLFGGVMLADGDSFDDPAQDYGTRTWWFRESAGGPATPWMLMD
;
A
#
# COMPACT_ATOMS: atom_id res chain seq x y z
N MET A 1 32.54 -0.05 -52.47
CA MET A 1 31.14 0.44 -52.32
C MET A 1 30.26 -0.48 -51.47
N LYS A 2 30.19 -1.81 -51.68
CA LYS A 2 29.34 -2.71 -50.87
C LYS A 2 29.66 -2.81 -49.36
N ARG A 3 30.89 -2.50 -48.93
CA ARG A 3 31.29 -2.52 -47.50
C ARG A 3 30.95 -1.23 -46.75
N PHE A 4 30.62 -0.15 -47.45
CA PHE A 4 30.23 1.13 -46.83
C PHE A 4 28.73 1.17 -46.52
N THR A 5 27.92 0.44 -47.29
CA THR A 5 26.46 0.36 -47.12
C THR A 5 26.05 -0.47 -45.90
N THR A 6 26.83 -1.50 -45.54
CA THR A 6 26.53 -2.35 -44.37
C THR A 6 26.81 -1.64 -43.04
N LEU A 7 27.83 -0.78 -42.98
CA LEU A 7 28.17 -0.03 -41.75
C LEU A 7 27.14 1.07 -41.44
N VAL A 8 26.55 1.68 -42.47
CA VAL A 8 25.51 2.72 -42.32
C VAL A 8 24.16 2.10 -41.92
N LEU A 9 23.84 0.89 -42.41
CA LEU A 9 22.61 0.19 -41.99
C LEU A 9 22.68 -0.28 -40.52
N SER A 10 23.86 -0.69 -40.04
CA SER A 10 24.07 -1.08 -38.64
C SER A 10 24.02 0.11 -37.67
N LEU A 11 24.44 1.30 -38.09
CA LEU A 11 24.32 2.52 -37.27
C LEU A 11 22.88 3.05 -37.19
N VAL A 12 22.09 2.88 -38.26
CA VAL A 12 20.68 3.28 -38.27
C VAL A 12 19.82 2.32 -37.44
N LEU A 13 20.15 1.03 -37.39
CA LEU A 13 19.48 0.09 -36.46
C LEU A 13 19.84 0.34 -34.98
N LEU A 14 21.06 0.81 -34.67
CA LEU A 14 21.42 1.18 -33.29
C LEU A 14 20.75 2.48 -32.81
N PHE A 15 20.44 3.41 -33.72
CA PHE A 15 19.73 4.65 -33.40
C PHE A 15 18.20 4.52 -33.37
N MET A 16 17.62 3.40 -33.83
CA MET A 16 16.18 3.12 -33.68
C MET A 16 15.84 2.31 -32.43
N LEU A 17 16.85 1.93 -31.62
CA LEU A 17 16.67 1.31 -30.30
C LEU A 17 16.84 2.28 -29.14
N SER A 18 17.08 3.57 -29.41
CA SER A 18 16.80 4.60 -28.41
C SER A 18 15.30 4.81 -28.37
N GLY A 19 14.59 3.87 -27.72
CA GLY A 19 13.26 4.15 -27.21
C GLY A 19 13.33 5.48 -26.46
N SER A 20 12.39 6.37 -26.75
CA SER A 20 12.22 7.59 -25.99
C SER A 20 12.17 7.22 -24.52
N ALA A 21 13.24 7.51 -23.78
CA ALA A 21 13.21 7.43 -22.33
C ALA A 21 12.31 8.59 -21.88
N TRP A 22 11.02 8.34 -21.81
CA TRP A 22 10.11 9.22 -21.10
C TRP A 22 10.62 9.26 -19.66
N SER A 23 10.94 10.46 -19.17
CA SER A 23 11.34 10.64 -17.78
C SER A 23 10.19 10.15 -16.91
N GLN A 24 10.37 9.02 -16.23
CA GLN A 24 9.41 8.53 -15.25
C GLN A 24 9.17 9.64 -14.22
N VAL A 25 7.91 9.83 -13.80
CA VAL A 25 7.66 10.68 -12.63
C VAL A 25 8.30 9.99 -11.43
N SER A 26 9.32 10.64 -10.87
CA SER A 26 9.98 10.14 -9.68
C SER A 26 8.95 10.03 -8.55
N ARG A 27 8.80 8.81 -8.01
CA ARG A 27 7.99 8.56 -6.82
C ARG A 27 8.74 8.87 -5.53
N LEU A 28 10.03 9.20 -5.62
CA LEU A 28 10.82 9.66 -4.48
C LEU A 28 10.19 10.93 -3.90
N GLY A 29 10.00 10.94 -2.59
CA GLY A 29 9.33 12.02 -1.87
C GLY A 29 7.80 11.91 -1.82
N ASN A 30 7.20 10.88 -2.45
CA ASN A 30 5.79 10.57 -2.35
C ASN A 30 5.57 9.38 -1.41
N ASP A 31 5.24 8.20 -1.91
CA ASP A 31 5.12 6.94 -1.15
C ASP A 31 6.43 6.14 -1.07
N VAL A 32 7.51 6.72 -1.59
CA VAL A 32 8.85 6.15 -1.62
C VAL A 32 9.85 7.17 -1.14
N VAL A 33 10.81 6.74 -0.34
CA VAL A 33 11.89 7.62 0.11
C VAL A 33 13.17 6.80 0.30
N TRP A 34 14.32 7.40 0.00
CA TRP A 34 15.61 6.83 0.36
C TRP A 34 15.95 7.21 1.81
N ALA A 35 16.21 6.23 2.66
CA ALA A 35 16.86 6.43 3.94
C ALA A 35 18.37 6.28 3.75
N ARG A 36 19.05 7.42 3.58
CA ARG A 36 20.51 7.45 3.39
C ARG A 36 21.22 6.90 4.62
N SER A 37 22.20 6.03 4.41
CA SER A 37 23.06 5.53 5.47
C SER A 37 23.89 6.66 6.08
N ILE A 38 23.93 6.72 7.41
CA ILE A 38 24.66 7.75 8.18
C ILE A 38 26.18 7.58 8.16
N ASP A 39 26.71 6.55 7.49
CA ASP A 39 28.15 6.34 7.26
C ASP A 39 28.97 6.37 8.57
N GLY A 40 28.46 5.66 9.59
CA GLY A 40 29.08 5.55 10.91
C GLY A 40 28.93 6.78 11.82
N ALA A 41 28.17 7.81 11.41
CA ALA A 41 27.86 8.93 12.31
C ALA A 41 27.04 8.47 13.53
N THR A 42 27.09 9.25 14.61
CA THR A 42 26.27 9.01 15.81
C THR A 42 25.17 10.05 15.88
N ILE A 43 23.93 9.60 16.07
CA ILE A 43 22.76 10.45 16.33
C ILE A 43 22.40 10.35 17.81
N THR A 44 22.21 11.49 18.46
CA THR A 44 21.69 11.60 19.82
C THR A 44 20.19 11.81 19.75
N LEU A 45 19.41 10.90 20.33
CA LEU A 45 17.95 11.04 20.34
C LEU A 45 17.53 12.04 21.42
N ASP A 46 17.44 13.33 21.09
CA ASP A 46 17.05 14.38 22.05
C ASP A 46 16.06 15.43 21.50
N GLY A 47 15.59 15.26 20.26
CA GLY A 47 14.69 16.20 19.59
C GLY A 47 15.42 17.42 19.00
N THR A 48 16.73 17.34 18.81
CA THR A 48 17.56 18.41 18.25
C THR A 48 18.31 17.88 17.04
N LEU A 49 17.87 18.28 15.85
CA LEU A 49 18.46 17.82 14.58
C LEU A 49 19.75 18.59 14.23
N ASP A 50 20.72 18.65 15.15
CA ASP A 50 21.96 19.40 14.99
C ASP A 50 23.13 18.57 14.41
N GLU A 51 22.98 17.25 14.33
CA GLU A 51 23.94 16.41 13.62
C GLU A 51 23.91 16.69 12.11
N ALA A 52 25.10 16.80 11.52
CA ALA A 52 25.25 17.18 10.11
C ALA A 52 24.49 16.25 9.14
N VAL A 53 24.31 14.97 9.51
CA VAL A 53 23.60 13.97 8.68
C VAL A 53 22.13 14.30 8.48
N TRP A 54 21.46 14.95 9.44
CA TRP A 54 20.06 15.34 9.30
C TRP A 54 19.82 16.35 8.18
N SER A 55 20.82 17.20 7.88
CA SER A 55 20.76 18.14 6.75
C SER A 55 20.83 17.47 5.38
N GLN A 56 21.25 16.20 5.33
CA GLN A 56 21.36 15.39 4.11
C GLN A 56 20.22 14.37 3.98
N ALA A 57 19.36 14.25 4.99
CA ALA A 57 18.26 13.30 4.99
C ALA A 57 17.26 13.64 3.87
N GLU A 58 16.74 12.60 3.21
CA GLU A 58 15.56 12.79 2.38
C GLU A 58 14.35 13.04 3.28
N GLN A 59 13.38 13.78 2.76
CA GLN A 59 12.22 14.20 3.54
C GLN A 59 10.93 14.18 2.73
N ILE A 60 9.82 14.07 3.44
CA ILE A 60 8.48 14.31 2.92
C ILE A 60 7.77 15.36 3.78
N THR A 61 6.75 15.99 3.20
CA THR A 61 5.85 16.88 3.93
C THR A 61 4.50 16.20 4.10
N VAL A 62 3.97 16.24 5.32
CA VAL A 62 2.67 15.69 5.68
C VAL A 62 1.83 16.83 6.25
N LYS A 63 0.74 17.15 5.57
CA LYS A 63 -0.04 18.34 5.86
C LYS A 63 -1.54 18.08 5.86
N PHE A 64 -2.22 18.58 6.88
CA PHE A 64 -3.67 18.48 6.99
C PHE A 64 -4.35 19.32 5.90
N GLY A 65 -5.49 18.84 5.39
CA GLY A 65 -6.32 19.62 4.47
C GLY A 65 -5.85 19.55 3.01
N GLU A 66 -4.66 19.01 2.76
CA GLU A 66 -4.09 18.79 1.44
C GLU A 66 -4.16 17.31 1.07
N GLN A 67 -4.41 17.02 -0.22
CA GLN A 67 -4.36 15.64 -0.70
C GLN A 67 -2.95 15.11 -0.55
N GLY A 68 -2.75 14.12 0.31
CA GLY A 68 -1.45 13.51 0.54
C GLY A 68 -0.98 12.64 -0.64
N ALA A 69 0.26 12.15 -0.55
CA ALA A 69 0.86 11.28 -1.57
C ALA A 69 -0.03 10.06 -1.88
N MET A 70 -0.24 9.82 -3.18
CA MET A 70 -0.92 8.62 -3.66
C MET A 70 -0.17 7.34 -3.24
N PRO A 71 -0.86 6.20 -3.13
CA PRO A 71 -2.29 6.00 -3.34
C PRO A 71 -3.18 6.31 -2.13
N THR A 72 -2.73 6.16 -0.88
CA THR A 72 -3.66 6.13 0.27
C THR A 72 -3.27 7.03 1.45
N SER A 73 -2.44 8.05 1.24
CA SER A 73 -2.30 9.13 2.23
C SER A 73 -3.58 9.95 2.32
N GLY A 74 -3.87 10.50 3.50
CA GLY A 74 -5.08 11.27 3.73
C GLY A 74 -5.13 11.87 5.13
N TRP A 75 -6.22 12.56 5.46
CA TRP A 75 -6.38 13.33 6.69
C TRP A 75 -7.84 13.35 7.14
N ARG A 76 -8.07 13.54 8.44
CA ARG A 76 -9.43 13.75 8.95
C ARG A 76 -9.46 14.55 10.23
N SER A 77 -10.59 15.20 10.45
CA SER A 77 -10.97 15.74 11.75
C SER A 77 -11.37 14.60 12.70
N GLU A 78 -10.90 14.69 13.94
CA GLU A 78 -11.27 13.77 15.02
C GLU A 78 -12.19 14.47 16.03
N PHE A 79 -12.02 15.79 16.20
CA PHE A 79 -12.84 16.58 17.10
C PHE A 79 -12.91 18.06 16.66
N GLN A 80 -14.11 18.64 16.77
CA GLN A 80 -14.42 20.05 16.44
C GLN A 80 -13.86 20.53 15.08
N PRO A 81 -14.35 19.99 13.94
CA PRO A 81 -13.85 20.32 12.60
C PRO A 81 -13.96 21.79 12.20
N ASP A 82 -14.80 22.56 12.89
CA ASP A 82 -15.11 23.95 12.55
C ASP A 82 -14.18 24.98 13.22
N VAL A 83 -13.22 24.55 14.06
CA VAL A 83 -12.49 25.44 14.99
C VAL A 83 -10.95 25.31 14.89
N TYR A 84 -10.42 25.01 13.70
CA TYR A 84 -8.98 24.79 13.54
C TYR A 84 -8.11 26.05 13.64
N PHE A 85 -7.03 25.97 14.41
CA PHE A 85 -6.07 27.05 14.60
C PHE A 85 -4.83 26.85 13.74
N ASP A 86 -4.09 25.76 13.96
CA ASP A 86 -2.84 25.45 13.28
C ASP A 86 -2.61 23.95 13.15
N GLN A 87 -3.27 23.39 12.14
CA GLN A 87 -3.27 21.96 11.89
C GLN A 87 -1.90 21.44 11.43
N THR A 88 -1.72 20.13 11.55
CA THR A 88 -0.53 19.37 11.12
C THR A 88 0.10 19.95 9.85
N ASP A 89 1.30 20.50 10.01
CA ASP A 89 2.25 20.83 8.93
C ASP A 89 3.61 20.31 9.38
N ALA A 90 3.97 19.12 8.90
CA ALA A 90 5.11 18.37 9.40
C ALA A 90 6.10 18.03 8.29
N ILE A 91 7.38 18.14 8.63
CA ILE A 91 8.48 17.58 7.84
C ILE A 91 8.92 16.28 8.49
N VAL A 92 8.98 15.21 7.70
CA VAL A 92 9.46 13.91 8.15
C VAL A 92 10.73 13.55 7.40
N LYS A 93 11.81 13.26 8.13
CA LYS A 93 13.14 12.94 7.60
C LYS A 93 13.50 11.48 7.81
N PHE A 94 14.25 10.92 6.86
CA PHE A 94 14.60 9.50 6.84
C PHE A 94 16.12 9.31 6.70
N LEU A 95 16.68 8.55 7.62
CA LEU A 95 18.07 8.09 7.61
C LEU A 95 18.10 6.60 7.94
N SER A 96 19.23 5.95 7.62
CA SER A 96 19.48 4.57 8.02
C SER A 96 20.84 4.42 8.68
N ASP A 97 20.97 3.40 9.52
CA ASP A 97 22.25 2.91 10.02
C ASP A 97 22.41 1.47 9.56
N THR A 98 23.09 1.33 8.43
CA THR A 98 23.35 0.04 7.78
C THR A 98 24.40 -0.77 8.52
N ASP A 99 25.12 -0.20 9.48
CA ASP A 99 26.07 -0.95 10.31
C ASP A 99 25.34 -1.67 11.47
N ASN A 100 24.20 -1.11 11.92
CA ASN A 100 23.40 -1.65 13.02
C ASN A 100 22.01 -2.15 12.60
N ASN A 101 21.70 -2.22 11.30
CA ASN A 101 20.41 -2.62 10.74
C ASN A 101 19.23 -1.80 11.32
N GLN A 102 19.34 -0.47 11.29
CA GLN A 102 18.32 0.44 11.85
C GLN A 102 17.88 1.51 10.85
N ILE A 103 16.65 2.01 11.04
CA ILE A 103 16.21 3.27 10.45
C ILE A 103 16.05 4.34 11.51
N TYR A 104 16.33 5.57 11.11
CA TYR A 104 16.12 6.77 11.90
C TYR A 104 15.04 7.63 11.22
N LEU A 105 14.12 8.13 12.04
CA LEU A 105 13.07 9.04 11.60
C LEU A 105 13.12 10.28 12.47
N ALA A 106 12.94 11.45 11.86
CA ALA A 106 12.68 12.68 12.58
C ALA A 106 11.38 13.31 12.10
N PHE A 107 10.59 13.83 13.04
CA PHE A 107 9.34 14.55 12.79
C PHE A 107 9.52 15.96 13.33
N GLU A 108 9.40 16.96 12.46
CA GLU A 108 9.36 18.37 12.83
C GLU A 108 7.92 18.86 12.59
N CYS A 109 7.15 19.03 13.65
CA CYS A 109 5.74 19.43 13.58
C CYS A 109 5.60 20.86 14.10
N ALA A 110 5.07 21.76 13.26
CA ALA A 110 4.63 23.07 13.73
C ALA A 110 3.28 22.89 14.46
N ASP A 111 3.19 23.45 15.67
CA ASP A 111 2.05 23.25 16.57
C ASP A 111 2.10 24.25 17.73
N SER A 112 1.01 24.97 17.97
CA SER A 112 0.89 25.99 19.01
C SER A 112 0.43 25.48 20.37
N SER A 113 0.11 24.18 20.48
CA SER A 113 -0.32 23.54 21.71
C SER A 113 0.05 22.06 21.72
N VAL A 114 1.15 21.73 22.38
CA VAL A 114 1.66 20.35 22.43
C VAL A 114 1.23 19.67 23.72
N GLY A 115 0.65 18.48 23.64
CA GLY A 115 0.35 17.66 24.81
C GLY A 115 -0.80 16.68 24.59
N GLY A 116 -1.44 16.29 25.68
CA GLY A 116 -2.56 15.37 25.57
C GLY A 116 -3.21 14.96 26.87
N LEU A 117 -4.26 14.15 26.71
CA LEU A 117 -5.08 13.59 27.77
C LEU A 117 -5.16 12.06 27.64
N GLN A 118 -5.85 11.43 28.57
CA GLN A 118 -6.17 9.99 28.48
C GLN A 118 -7.24 9.67 27.43
N ASP A 119 -8.01 10.66 27.01
CA ASP A 119 -9.18 10.49 26.15
C ASP A 119 -8.77 10.27 24.68
N TRP A 120 -9.40 9.29 24.02
CA TRP A 120 -9.31 9.17 22.57
C TRP A 120 -10.17 10.25 21.88
N ALA A 121 -9.69 11.01 20.91
CA ALA A 121 -8.30 11.24 20.52
C ALA A 121 -7.94 12.70 20.74
N ARG A 122 -7.58 13.03 21.98
CA ARG A 122 -7.25 14.39 22.44
C ARG A 122 -5.80 14.41 22.94
N TRP A 123 -4.88 14.33 21.99
CA TRP A 123 -3.43 14.24 22.20
C TRP A 123 -2.66 14.39 20.90
N ASP A 124 -1.42 14.86 21.02
CA ASP A 124 -0.43 14.84 19.95
C ASP A 124 0.35 13.54 19.90
N GLY A 125 0.93 13.27 18.73
CA GLY A 125 1.96 12.26 18.60
C GLY A 125 1.93 11.51 17.29
N ILE A 126 2.81 10.51 17.22
CA ILE A 126 3.01 9.70 16.03
C ILE A 126 2.50 8.29 16.30
N LEU A 127 1.46 7.88 15.57
CA LEU A 127 1.05 6.47 15.53
C LEU A 127 1.58 5.85 14.25
N MET A 128 2.37 4.79 14.38
CA MET A 128 3.01 4.14 13.24
C MET A 128 2.80 2.64 13.22
N SER A 129 3.04 2.03 12.07
CA SER A 129 3.38 0.61 12.01
C SER A 129 4.51 0.30 11.05
N VAL A 130 5.24 -0.76 11.42
CA VAL A 130 6.17 -1.48 10.56
C VAL A 130 5.57 -2.85 10.28
N LYS A 131 5.57 -3.31 9.03
CA LYS A 131 5.06 -4.64 8.70
C LYS A 131 6.00 -5.72 9.24
N ASP A 132 5.47 -6.72 9.94
CA ASP A 132 6.26 -7.80 10.56
C ASP A 132 6.54 -8.90 9.54
N ARG A 133 7.70 -8.89 8.89
CA ARG A 133 8.09 -9.91 7.90
C ARG A 133 8.43 -11.27 8.52
N LEU A 134 8.65 -11.34 9.83
CA LEU A 134 8.88 -12.60 10.55
C LEU A 134 7.58 -13.38 10.77
N SER A 135 6.42 -12.72 10.71
CA SER A 135 5.13 -13.39 10.78
C SER A 135 4.97 -14.41 9.66
N ALA A 136 4.38 -15.57 9.94
CA ALA A 136 3.96 -16.53 8.91
C ALA A 136 2.66 -16.10 8.21
N THR A 137 1.90 -15.17 8.80
CA THR A 137 0.63 -14.69 8.23
C THR A 137 0.90 -13.84 7.00
N ARG A 138 0.04 -13.95 5.99
CA ARG A 138 0.06 -13.15 4.77
C ARG A 138 -1.32 -12.56 4.51
N PRO A 139 -1.43 -11.26 4.18
CA PRO A 139 -0.38 -10.25 4.12
C PRO A 139 0.20 -10.01 5.51
N THR A 140 1.49 -9.67 5.61
CA THR A 140 2.10 -9.64 6.95
C THR A 140 1.46 -8.55 7.81
N PRO A 141 1.21 -8.83 9.10
CA PRO A 141 0.48 -7.92 9.96
C PRO A 141 1.34 -6.68 10.29
N PRO A 142 0.71 -5.54 10.59
CA PRO A 142 1.41 -4.40 11.17
C PRO A 142 1.81 -4.70 12.62
N SER A 143 3.01 -4.29 13.00
CA SER A 143 3.40 -4.08 14.40
C SER A 143 3.26 -2.59 14.73
N GLU A 144 2.58 -2.27 15.83
CA GLU A 144 2.25 -0.90 16.22
C GLU A 144 3.39 -0.24 17.02
N TYR A 145 3.70 1.02 16.68
CA TYR A 145 4.71 1.87 17.32
C TYR A 145 4.07 3.25 17.58
N PHE A 146 3.58 3.47 18.79
CA PHE A 146 2.88 4.70 19.18
C PHE A 146 3.75 5.54 20.11
N TYR A 147 4.25 6.67 19.62
CA TYR A 147 5.00 7.63 20.43
C TYR A 147 4.16 8.89 20.60
N THR A 148 3.48 9.00 21.74
CA THR A 148 2.30 9.86 21.86
C THR A 148 2.09 10.41 23.27
N TYR A 149 1.44 11.57 23.33
CA TYR A 149 0.89 12.18 24.53
C TYR A 149 -0.46 11.56 24.96
N TRP A 150 -0.85 10.42 24.38
CA TRP A 150 -2.01 9.66 24.84
C TRP A 150 -1.73 8.99 26.19
N TYR A 151 -2.15 9.65 27.26
CA TYR A 151 -1.88 9.23 28.64
C TYR A 151 -2.86 8.21 29.20
N VAL A 152 -3.44 7.37 28.34
CA VAL A 152 -4.35 6.31 28.78
C VAL A 152 -3.71 5.44 29.85
N ASN A 153 -4.48 5.19 30.92
CA ASN A 153 -4.11 4.43 32.11
C ASN A 153 -2.92 4.98 32.93
N VAL A 154 -2.38 6.16 32.60
CA VAL A 154 -1.26 6.77 33.33
C VAL A 154 -1.50 8.27 33.52
N ASP A 155 -2.66 8.61 34.08
CA ASP A 155 -3.12 9.98 34.35
C ASP A 155 -2.12 10.84 35.12
N SER A 156 -1.17 10.22 35.85
CA SER A 156 -0.08 10.93 36.54
C SER A 156 0.84 11.71 35.59
N LEU A 157 0.79 11.44 34.29
CA LEU A 157 1.57 12.15 33.26
C LEU A 157 0.80 13.29 32.60
N ILE A 158 -0.45 13.54 33.00
CA ILE A 158 -1.21 14.72 32.58
C ILE A 158 -0.76 15.91 33.45
N VAL A 159 0.50 16.32 33.27
CA VAL A 159 1.16 17.42 33.97
C VAL A 159 2.07 18.21 33.01
N PRO A 160 2.28 19.52 33.22
CA PRO A 160 3.20 20.31 32.42
C PRO A 160 4.61 19.69 32.32
N GLY A 161 5.14 19.63 31.10
CA GLY A 161 6.48 19.14 30.77
C GLY A 161 6.62 17.62 30.74
N ALA A 162 5.51 16.86 30.80
CA ALA A 162 5.56 15.42 30.67
C ALA A 162 5.99 14.99 29.26
N GLU A 163 6.69 13.86 29.19
CA GLU A 163 7.20 13.26 27.96
C GLU A 163 6.13 12.41 27.23
N PRO A 164 6.20 12.31 25.89
CA PRO A 164 5.44 11.31 25.15
C PRO A 164 5.80 9.89 25.61
N ARG A 165 4.86 8.97 25.44
CA ARG A 165 4.99 7.58 25.87
C ARG A 165 5.11 6.63 24.70
N PHE A 166 5.78 5.51 24.96
CA PHE A 166 5.84 4.37 24.07
C PHE A 166 4.69 3.42 24.35
N ILE A 167 3.81 3.22 23.38
CA ILE A 167 2.74 2.21 23.36
C ILE A 167 2.94 1.30 22.14
N GLY A 168 2.47 0.05 22.21
CA GLY A 168 2.56 -0.92 21.11
C GLY A 168 3.62 -1.99 21.35
N ARG A 169 4.25 -2.48 20.26
CA ARG A 169 5.11 -3.67 20.25
C ARG A 169 6.26 -3.62 21.27
N PHE A 170 6.90 -2.46 21.41
CA PHE A 170 8.00 -2.23 22.34
C PHE A 170 7.68 -1.14 23.38
N GLY A 171 6.39 -0.88 23.59
CA GLY A 171 5.87 0.04 24.60
C GLY A 171 5.05 -0.69 25.66
N ASN A 172 4.45 0.07 26.58
CA ASN A 172 3.57 -0.48 27.61
C ASN A 172 2.29 0.36 27.73
N PHE A 173 1.15 -0.31 27.75
CA PHE A 173 -0.16 0.35 27.81
C PHE A 173 -0.50 0.86 29.22
N GLY A 174 -0.07 0.13 30.26
CA GLY A 174 -0.44 0.43 31.66
C GLY A 174 0.60 1.22 32.46
N ASP A 175 1.81 1.43 31.94
CA ASP A 175 2.89 2.17 32.60
C ASP A 175 3.93 2.69 31.60
N THR A 176 5.01 3.32 32.08
CA THR A 176 6.12 3.85 31.26
C THR A 176 7.39 3.02 31.32
N THR A 177 7.36 1.89 32.02
CA THR A 177 8.54 1.03 32.16
C THR A 177 8.87 0.41 30.81
N ARG A 178 10.16 0.17 30.53
CA ARG A 178 10.62 -0.60 29.36
C ARG A 178 11.87 -1.38 29.72
N THR A 179 12.07 -2.55 29.12
CA THR A 179 13.31 -3.31 29.27
C THR A 179 14.44 -2.71 28.41
N PRO A 180 15.72 -3.05 28.67
CA PRO A 180 16.82 -2.67 27.78
C PRO A 180 16.62 -3.15 26.34
N GLU A 181 16.06 -4.34 26.15
CA GLU A 181 15.79 -4.92 24.83
C GLU A 181 14.71 -4.14 24.09
N GLN A 182 13.63 -3.73 24.78
CA GLN A 182 12.60 -2.87 24.19
C GLN A 182 13.16 -1.51 23.75
N ARG A 183 14.05 -0.91 24.55
CA ARG A 183 14.78 0.33 24.18
C ARG A 183 15.78 0.15 23.05
N ALA A 184 16.38 -1.03 22.93
CA ALA A 184 17.28 -1.34 21.83
C ALA A 184 16.51 -1.54 20.51
N ALA A 185 15.31 -2.15 20.59
CA ALA A 185 14.44 -2.35 19.43
C ALA A 185 13.81 -1.06 18.93
N TRP A 186 13.41 -0.16 19.84
CA TRP A 186 12.85 1.14 19.49
C TRP A 186 13.12 2.17 20.58
N ASP A 187 13.61 3.33 20.19
CA ASP A 187 13.79 4.44 21.12
C ASP A 187 13.53 5.78 20.45
N ALA A 188 13.26 6.80 21.25
CA ALA A 188 12.97 8.14 20.76
C ALA A 188 13.36 9.22 21.79
N GLY A 189 13.71 10.39 21.26
CA GLY A 189 13.87 11.64 21.99
C GLY A 189 12.89 12.68 21.47
N PHE A 190 12.63 13.72 22.27
CA PHE A 190 11.69 14.76 21.93
C PHE A 190 12.13 16.12 22.47
N ARG A 191 11.66 17.18 21.82
CA ARG A 191 11.82 18.56 22.26
C ARG A 191 10.58 19.37 21.87
N VAL A 192 9.97 20.04 22.85
CA VAL A 192 8.98 21.09 22.60
C VAL A 192 9.72 22.39 22.28
N VAL A 193 9.26 23.10 21.25
CA VAL A 193 9.85 24.35 20.78
C VAL A 193 8.99 25.51 21.27
N GLY A 194 9.62 26.55 21.82
CA GLY A 194 8.91 27.77 22.23
C GLY A 194 8.14 27.69 23.55
N GLY A 195 7.78 26.49 24.03
CA GLY A 195 7.02 26.33 25.29
C GLY A 195 7.24 24.99 26.01
N ILE A 196 6.17 24.42 26.56
CA ILE A 196 6.17 23.29 27.49
C ILE A 196 4.95 22.41 27.19
N SER A 197 5.17 21.12 26.97
CA SER A 197 4.07 20.18 26.74
C SER A 197 3.05 20.17 27.89
N ASN A 198 1.79 19.92 27.58
CA ASN A 198 0.67 19.94 28.53
C ASN A 198 0.50 21.28 29.26
N ASP A 199 0.88 22.41 28.65
CA ASP A 199 0.74 23.75 29.23
C ASP A 199 0.39 24.81 28.18
N ASP A 200 -0.91 25.09 28.05
CA ASP A 200 -1.41 26.09 27.09
C ASP A 200 -1.40 27.53 27.62
N THR A 201 -0.64 27.82 28.68
CA THR A 201 -0.53 29.20 29.18
C THR A 201 0.29 30.09 28.25
N THR A 202 1.25 29.50 27.54
CA THR A 202 2.04 30.14 26.48
C THR A 202 1.93 29.26 25.24
N PRO A 203 1.57 29.80 24.07
CA PRO A 203 1.56 29.01 22.84
C PRO A 203 2.95 28.43 22.57
N ASP A 204 2.99 27.15 22.19
CA ASP A 204 4.17 26.50 21.67
C ASP A 204 4.49 27.00 20.24
N GLU A 205 5.66 26.64 19.72
CA GLU A 205 6.02 26.83 18.30
C GLU A 205 6.05 25.50 17.53
N GLY A 206 6.01 24.36 18.25
CA GLY A 206 5.97 23.02 17.69
C GLY A 206 6.66 21.99 18.56
N TYR A 207 6.85 20.80 18.00
CA TYR A 207 7.63 19.73 18.60
C TYR A 207 8.50 19.01 17.58
N VAL A 208 9.64 18.51 18.05
CA VAL A 208 10.55 17.68 17.28
C VAL A 208 10.69 16.34 17.97
N ILE A 209 10.52 15.27 17.20
CA ILE A 209 10.75 13.88 17.64
C ILE A 209 11.86 13.29 16.79
N GLU A 210 12.80 12.61 17.43
CA GLU A 210 13.78 11.75 16.77
C GLU A 210 13.59 10.34 17.28
N MET A 211 13.57 9.36 16.39
CA MET A 211 13.44 7.96 16.79
C MET A 211 14.31 7.04 15.94
N ARG A 212 14.71 5.92 16.55
CA ARG A 212 15.39 4.82 15.89
C ARG A 212 14.56 3.56 16.00
N ILE A 213 14.48 2.77 14.94
CA ILE A 213 13.80 1.48 14.91
C ILE A 213 14.80 0.43 14.43
N SER A 214 15.02 -0.60 15.25
CA SER A 214 15.75 -1.80 14.82
C SER A 214 14.90 -2.59 13.84
N LEU A 215 15.52 -3.04 12.75
CA LEU A 215 14.88 -3.81 11.71
C LEU A 215 14.94 -5.33 11.94
N ASP A 216 15.84 -5.79 12.81
CA ASP A 216 16.04 -7.21 13.13
C ASP A 216 14.74 -7.86 13.62
N GLU A 217 14.07 -7.18 14.55
CA GLU A 217 12.85 -7.69 15.20
C GLU A 217 11.65 -7.75 14.26
N MET A 218 11.72 -7.09 13.09
CA MET A 218 10.67 -7.05 12.08
C MET A 218 11.04 -7.84 10.81
N GLY A 219 12.25 -8.41 10.74
CA GLY A 219 12.68 -9.30 9.65
C GLY A 219 13.11 -8.60 8.36
N TYR A 220 13.66 -7.38 8.46
CA TYR A 220 14.31 -6.70 7.34
C TYR A 220 15.83 -6.74 7.50
N ASP A 221 16.56 -6.69 6.38
CA ASP A 221 18.03 -6.66 6.36
C ASP A 221 18.56 -5.63 5.37
N ILE A 222 18.78 -4.40 5.85
CA ILE A 222 19.33 -3.31 5.05
C ILE A 222 20.86 -3.36 4.95
N THR A 223 21.50 -4.32 5.61
CA THR A 223 22.97 -4.46 5.66
C THR A 223 23.50 -5.27 4.47
N GLY A 224 22.63 -6.06 3.85
CA GLY A 224 22.93 -6.85 2.67
C GLY A 224 23.31 -6.02 1.45
N ALA A 225 24.02 -6.64 0.51
CA ALA A 225 24.52 -5.97 -0.71
C ALA A 225 23.42 -5.47 -1.66
N ASN A 226 22.16 -5.84 -1.45
CA ASN A 226 21.01 -5.34 -2.19
C ASN A 226 20.15 -4.37 -1.37
N GLY A 227 20.54 -4.10 -0.11
CA GLY A 227 19.70 -3.38 0.84
C GLY A 227 18.36 -4.09 1.10
N ASP A 228 17.40 -3.32 1.62
CA ASP A 228 16.01 -3.75 1.77
C ASP A 228 15.04 -2.58 1.63
N VAL A 229 13.76 -2.90 1.48
CA VAL A 229 12.64 -1.96 1.44
C VAL A 229 11.82 -2.13 2.70
N VAL A 230 11.92 -1.16 3.61
CA VAL A 230 11.15 -1.16 4.86
C VAL A 230 9.74 -0.66 4.60
N GLU A 231 8.74 -1.49 4.93
CA GLU A 231 7.32 -1.18 4.77
C GLU A 231 6.79 -0.53 6.04
N LEU A 232 6.62 0.78 6.01
CA LEU A 232 6.29 1.61 7.18
C LEU A 232 5.23 2.64 6.82
N ASN A 233 4.30 2.85 7.76
CA ASN A 233 3.26 3.87 7.68
C ASN A 233 3.16 4.64 8.98
N PHE A 234 2.63 5.86 8.91
CA PHE A 234 2.36 6.65 10.10
C PHE A 234 1.23 7.66 9.91
N SER A 235 0.66 8.06 11.04
CA SER A 235 -0.15 9.26 11.18
C SER A 235 0.44 10.16 12.25
N ILE A 236 0.34 11.46 11.98
CA ILE A 236 0.64 12.53 12.90
C ILE A 236 -0.71 13.01 13.44
N TRP A 237 -0.80 12.97 14.76
CA TRP A 237 -1.94 13.43 15.52
C TRP A 237 -1.61 14.74 16.16
N ASP A 238 -2.63 15.58 16.19
CA ASP A 238 -2.51 17.00 16.43
C ASP A 238 -3.77 17.43 17.20
N THR A 239 -3.59 17.90 18.43
CA THR A 239 -4.66 18.29 19.34
C THR A 239 -4.36 19.61 20.02
N ASP A 240 -5.11 20.63 19.61
CA ASP A 240 -4.91 21.95 20.18
C ASP A 240 -5.66 22.19 21.50
N TRP A 241 -5.05 23.00 22.36
CA TRP A 241 -5.64 23.80 23.45
C TRP A 241 -6.39 23.02 24.54
N VAL A 242 -6.10 21.72 24.72
CA VAL A 242 -6.78 20.85 25.71
C VAL A 242 -6.56 21.26 27.17
N HIS A 243 -5.47 21.96 27.49
CA HIS A 243 -5.11 22.44 28.83
C HIS A 243 -5.46 23.91 29.07
N SER A 244 -5.95 24.63 28.05
CA SER A 244 -6.30 26.05 28.11
C SER A 244 -7.50 26.38 29.03
N GLY A 245 -8.31 25.38 29.34
CA GLY A 245 -9.59 25.54 30.03
C GLY A 245 -10.69 26.18 29.18
N GLN A 246 -10.50 26.26 27.85
CA GLN A 246 -11.45 26.83 26.88
C GLN A 246 -11.95 25.72 25.94
N PRO A 247 -13.05 25.01 26.28
CA PRO A 247 -13.54 23.86 25.51
C PRO A 247 -13.85 24.14 24.03
N GLU A 248 -14.13 25.40 23.71
CA GLU A 248 -14.39 25.89 22.35
C GLU A 248 -13.13 26.03 21.49
N ARG A 249 -11.94 25.88 22.07
CA ARG A 249 -10.66 25.89 21.34
C ARG A 249 -10.10 24.49 21.09
N ILE A 250 -10.69 23.48 21.70
CA ILE A 250 -10.16 22.13 21.64
C ILE A 250 -10.47 21.55 20.27
N THR A 251 -9.45 21.31 19.46
CA THR A 251 -9.59 20.56 18.22
C THR A 251 -8.73 19.31 18.24
N SER A 252 -9.03 18.38 17.35
CA SER A 252 -8.12 17.27 17.09
C SER A 252 -8.23 16.84 15.64
N SER A 253 -7.09 16.45 15.10
CA SER A 253 -6.95 15.98 13.73
C SER A 253 -5.92 14.86 13.63
N ARG A 254 -5.97 14.15 12.51
CA ARG A 254 -4.87 13.27 12.10
C ARG A 254 -4.59 13.41 10.61
N THR A 255 -3.32 13.32 10.26
CA THR A 255 -2.84 13.30 8.88
C THR A 255 -1.89 12.12 8.70
N SER A 256 -2.07 11.33 7.64
CA SER A 256 -1.40 10.04 7.45
C SER A 256 -0.61 9.97 6.15
N TRP A 257 0.56 9.35 6.24
CA TRP A 257 1.33 8.89 5.09
C TRP A 257 1.01 7.43 4.83
N GLN A 258 0.32 7.18 3.71
CA GLN A 258 -0.14 5.89 3.18
C GLN A 258 -1.14 5.11 4.06
N SER A 259 -1.01 5.09 5.37
CA SER A 259 -1.96 4.46 6.29
C SER A 259 -1.87 5.13 7.66
N PRO A 260 -2.97 5.22 8.43
CA PRO A 260 -2.93 5.90 9.70
C PRO A 260 -2.05 5.18 10.73
N TRP A 261 -2.21 3.87 10.98
CA TRP A 261 -1.23 3.09 11.76
C TRP A 261 -1.51 1.58 11.73
N ASN A 262 -2.76 1.15 11.59
CA ASN A 262 -3.13 -0.26 11.72
C ASN A 262 -3.66 -0.88 10.42
N GLY A 263 -3.92 -2.19 10.51
CA GLY A 263 -4.53 -2.98 9.47
C GLY A 263 -3.69 -3.21 8.22
N ASN A 264 -4.33 -3.88 7.27
CA ASN A 264 -3.83 -4.19 5.94
C ASN A 264 -4.79 -3.61 4.89
N ASN A 265 -5.41 -2.47 5.23
CA ASN A 265 -6.50 -1.87 4.45
C ASN A 265 -6.04 -0.80 3.46
N HIS A 266 -4.84 -0.28 3.67
CA HIS A 266 -4.25 0.84 2.94
C HIS A 266 -2.83 0.49 2.53
N ASN A 267 -2.26 1.26 1.62
CA ASN A 267 -0.91 1.07 1.11
C ASN A 267 0.18 1.20 2.20
N VAL A 268 1.41 0.87 1.82
CA VAL A 268 2.59 1.04 2.65
C VAL A 268 3.54 2.07 2.05
N GLY A 269 4.10 2.94 2.89
CA GLY A 269 5.28 3.71 2.56
C GLY A 269 6.46 2.76 2.39
N ARG A 270 7.32 3.05 1.41
CA ARG A 270 8.48 2.22 1.09
C ARG A 270 9.76 3.01 1.32
N ILE A 271 10.43 2.68 2.41
CA ILE A 271 11.71 3.29 2.78
C ILE A 271 12.82 2.41 2.22
N MET A 272 13.50 2.91 1.19
CA MET A 272 14.61 2.25 0.53
C MET A 272 15.88 2.49 1.36
N ALA A 273 16.56 1.43 1.79
CA ALA A 273 17.82 1.54 2.53
C ALA A 273 18.83 0.56 1.97
N HIS A 274 20.07 1.04 1.76
CA HIS A 274 21.12 0.29 1.10
C HIS A 274 22.50 0.78 1.59
N PRO A 275 23.47 -0.10 1.84
CA PRO A 275 24.78 0.28 2.41
C PRO A 275 25.55 1.27 1.52
N ASP A 276 25.47 1.12 0.19
CA ASP A 276 26.13 2.03 -0.75
C ASP A 276 25.44 3.40 -0.93
N ILE A 277 24.23 3.59 -0.38
CA ILE A 277 23.48 4.86 -0.50
C ILE A 277 23.61 5.61 0.82
N THR A 278 24.65 6.45 0.91
CA THR A 278 24.98 7.19 2.13
C THR A 278 24.56 8.65 2.05
N VAL A 279 24.72 9.36 3.16
CA VAL A 279 24.62 10.83 3.23
C VAL A 279 25.59 11.56 2.28
N ASN A 280 26.62 10.88 1.78
CA ASN A 280 27.58 11.42 0.83
C ASN A 280 27.21 11.16 -0.65
N THR A 281 26.16 10.38 -0.91
CA THR A 281 25.71 10.07 -2.28
C THR A 281 25.13 11.30 -2.97
N ALA A 282 25.87 11.91 -3.89
CA ALA A 282 25.49 13.18 -4.53
C ALA A 282 24.22 13.09 -5.40
N THR A 283 23.94 11.93 -5.99
CA THR A 283 22.74 11.71 -6.80
C THR A 283 22.16 10.36 -6.43
N LEU A 284 20.91 10.38 -5.95
CA LEU A 284 20.22 9.15 -5.58
C LEU A 284 19.91 8.31 -6.81
N PRO A 285 19.99 6.97 -6.70
CA PRO A 285 19.47 6.08 -7.72
C PRO A 285 17.98 6.30 -7.90
N GLU A 286 17.55 6.24 -9.16
CA GLU A 286 16.13 6.17 -9.49
C GLU A 286 15.55 4.86 -8.97
N VAL A 287 14.32 4.93 -8.44
CA VAL A 287 13.59 3.74 -8.00
C VAL A 287 12.65 3.32 -9.12
N GLY A 288 12.94 2.16 -9.72
CA GLY A 288 12.13 1.59 -10.78
C GLY A 288 10.75 1.12 -10.31
N PRO A 289 9.80 0.92 -11.24
CA PRO A 289 8.50 0.33 -10.92
C PRO A 289 8.64 -1.15 -10.55
N ASP A 290 7.68 -1.66 -9.77
CA ASP A 290 7.55 -3.10 -9.54
C ASP A 290 7.17 -3.82 -10.84
N VAL A 291 6.36 -3.17 -11.67
CA VAL A 291 5.75 -3.73 -12.87
C VAL A 291 5.73 -2.69 -13.99
N ARG A 292 6.05 -3.13 -15.21
CA ARG A 292 5.84 -2.34 -16.44
C ARG A 292 4.69 -2.94 -17.22
N VAL A 293 3.65 -2.15 -17.44
CA VAL A 293 2.46 -2.51 -18.21
C VAL A 293 2.69 -2.06 -19.65
N PRO A 294 2.78 -3.00 -20.61
CA PRO A 294 3.21 -2.67 -21.96
C PRO A 294 2.15 -1.92 -22.78
N ASN A 295 2.60 -1.08 -23.70
CA ASN A 295 1.80 -0.34 -24.65
C ASN A 295 1.46 -1.18 -25.89
N GLY A 296 0.17 -1.47 -26.06
CA GLY A 296 -0.40 -2.22 -27.18
C GLY A 296 -0.65 -1.39 -28.45
N ALA A 297 -0.16 -0.15 -28.55
CA ALA A 297 -0.42 0.74 -29.70
C ALA A 297 -0.06 0.13 -31.07
N ASN A 298 0.92 -0.77 -31.12
CA ASN A 298 1.37 -1.44 -32.35
C ASN A 298 0.54 -2.67 -32.75
N PHE A 299 -0.42 -3.08 -31.94
CA PHE A 299 -1.30 -4.22 -32.18
C PHE A 299 -2.71 -3.76 -32.57
N ALA A 300 -3.54 -4.64 -33.11
CA ALA A 300 -4.97 -4.34 -33.17
C ALA A 300 -5.54 -4.28 -31.74
N ALA A 301 -6.56 -3.44 -31.52
CA ALA A 301 -7.32 -3.54 -30.28
C ALA A 301 -8.00 -4.92 -30.24
N PRO A 302 -7.94 -5.65 -29.11
CA PRO A 302 -8.56 -6.96 -29.01
C PRO A 302 -10.09 -6.84 -29.10
N THR A 303 -10.73 -7.92 -29.53
CA THR A 303 -12.19 -8.03 -29.50
C THR A 303 -12.58 -8.62 -28.16
N ILE A 304 -13.35 -7.89 -27.36
CA ILE A 304 -13.76 -8.36 -26.03
C ILE A 304 -14.81 -9.47 -26.17
N ASP A 305 -14.33 -10.70 -26.31
CA ASP A 305 -15.16 -11.90 -26.47
C ASP A 305 -14.78 -13.03 -25.48
N GLY A 306 -13.78 -12.77 -24.63
CA GLY A 306 -13.32 -13.69 -23.60
C GLY A 306 -12.29 -14.69 -24.13
N ASN A 307 -11.97 -14.70 -25.44
CA ASN A 307 -10.93 -15.55 -26.00
C ASN A 307 -9.60 -14.81 -26.04
N LEU A 308 -8.58 -15.35 -25.38
CA LEU A 308 -7.24 -14.74 -25.32
C LEU A 308 -6.41 -15.03 -26.58
N THR A 309 -7.04 -15.01 -27.76
CA THR A 309 -6.43 -15.37 -29.05
C THR A 309 -5.83 -14.19 -29.80
N ASP A 310 -6.16 -12.96 -29.41
CA ASP A 310 -5.58 -11.76 -29.99
C ASP A 310 -4.06 -11.68 -29.76
N ASP A 311 -3.33 -11.29 -30.80
CA ASP A 311 -1.85 -11.25 -30.83
C ASP A 311 -1.23 -10.39 -29.72
N MET A 312 -1.95 -9.44 -29.12
CA MET A 312 -1.40 -8.61 -28.05
C MET A 312 -1.22 -9.38 -26.73
N TRP A 313 -2.03 -10.41 -26.48
CA TRP A 313 -2.00 -11.16 -25.22
C TRP A 313 -0.70 -11.97 -25.00
N GLN A 314 0.11 -12.20 -26.03
CA GLN A 314 1.45 -12.80 -25.91
C GLN A 314 2.54 -11.78 -25.50
N TYR A 315 2.27 -10.48 -25.58
CA TYR A 315 3.21 -9.39 -25.22
C TYR A 315 2.78 -8.62 -23.97
N ALA A 316 1.58 -8.88 -23.45
CA ALA A 316 1.09 -8.29 -22.21
C ALA A 316 1.99 -8.65 -21.00
N TYR A 317 2.03 -7.78 -20.00
CA TYR A 317 2.60 -8.15 -18.70
C TYR A 317 1.79 -9.31 -18.13
N SER A 318 2.45 -10.29 -17.55
CA SER A 318 1.82 -11.51 -17.07
C SER A 318 2.41 -12.00 -15.76
N PHE A 319 1.55 -12.54 -14.90
CA PHE A 319 1.93 -13.22 -13.67
C PHE A 319 0.90 -14.30 -13.34
N ASP A 320 1.31 -15.30 -12.56
CA ASP A 320 0.42 -16.35 -12.08
C ASP A 320 -0.06 -16.04 -10.66
N ILE A 321 -1.25 -16.53 -10.32
CA ILE A 321 -1.83 -16.51 -8.99
C ILE A 321 -2.43 -17.87 -8.67
N ALA A 322 -2.16 -18.42 -7.48
CA ALA A 322 -2.64 -19.75 -7.09
C ALA A 322 -2.82 -19.87 -5.58
N TRP A 323 -3.87 -20.57 -5.16
CA TRP A 323 -4.11 -20.91 -3.76
C TRP A 323 -2.99 -21.80 -3.20
N ASP A 324 -2.55 -21.52 -1.97
CA ASP A 324 -1.54 -22.30 -1.22
C ASP A 324 -0.16 -22.45 -1.91
N ASP A 325 0.16 -21.62 -2.90
CA ASP A 325 1.47 -21.60 -3.54
C ASP A 325 2.36 -20.48 -2.97
N SER A 326 3.04 -20.80 -1.87
CA SER A 326 4.00 -19.87 -1.26
C SER A 326 5.22 -19.58 -2.15
N LEU A 327 5.66 -20.55 -2.96
CA LEU A 327 6.83 -20.36 -3.83
C LEU A 327 6.51 -19.39 -4.95
N LEU A 328 5.32 -19.48 -5.54
CA LEU A 328 4.81 -18.51 -6.51
C LEU A 328 4.71 -17.12 -5.88
N ARG A 329 4.09 -17.00 -4.70
CA ARG A 329 3.94 -15.71 -4.02
C ARG A 329 5.28 -15.04 -3.73
N ASP A 330 6.30 -15.82 -3.38
CA ASP A 330 7.66 -15.32 -3.14
C ASP A 330 8.35 -14.77 -4.41
N THR A 331 7.82 -15.08 -5.61
CA THR A 331 8.30 -14.49 -6.89
C THR A 331 7.69 -13.13 -7.21
N TYR A 332 6.65 -12.68 -6.49
CA TYR A 332 6.01 -11.41 -6.79
C TYR A 332 6.99 -10.24 -6.61
N PRO A 333 6.88 -9.19 -7.43
CA PRO A 333 7.86 -8.10 -7.42
C PRO A 333 7.74 -7.24 -6.15
N GLY A 334 8.82 -6.55 -5.80
CA GLY A 334 8.85 -5.58 -4.72
C GLY A 334 8.34 -6.13 -3.38
N VAL A 335 7.36 -5.45 -2.79
CA VAL A 335 6.72 -5.86 -1.52
C VAL A 335 5.64 -6.95 -1.71
N GLY A 336 5.41 -7.40 -2.95
CA GLY A 336 4.40 -8.38 -3.32
C GLY A 336 4.37 -9.65 -2.46
N PRO A 337 5.51 -10.28 -2.12
CA PRO A 337 5.55 -11.49 -1.29
C PRO A 337 4.95 -11.31 0.11
N TYR A 338 4.97 -10.09 0.63
CA TYR A 338 4.49 -9.75 1.97
C TYR A 338 3.10 -9.13 1.96
N ARG A 339 2.68 -8.54 0.83
CA ARG A 339 1.39 -7.84 0.66
C ARG A 339 0.32 -8.70 0.02
N SER A 340 0.72 -9.74 -0.70
CA SER A 340 -0.16 -10.74 -1.26
C SER A 340 -0.52 -11.79 -0.21
N GLY A 341 -1.61 -12.51 -0.40
CA GLY A 341 -2.12 -13.44 0.61
C GLY A 341 -3.24 -14.31 0.12
N GLN A 342 -3.81 -15.05 1.06
CA GLN A 342 -4.94 -15.92 0.80
C GLN A 342 -5.82 -16.03 2.05
N PHE A 343 -7.11 -16.28 1.87
CA PHE A 343 -8.07 -16.44 2.96
C PHE A 343 -9.16 -17.44 2.61
N GLN A 344 -9.47 -18.34 3.56
CA GLN A 344 -10.59 -19.27 3.48
C GLN A 344 -11.72 -18.78 4.40
N PRO A 345 -12.84 -18.26 3.86
CA PRO A 345 -14.03 -17.96 4.64
C PRO A 345 -14.60 -19.18 5.37
N GLU A 346 -15.37 -18.92 6.42
CA GLU A 346 -16.10 -19.94 7.17
C GLU A 346 -17.55 -20.00 6.65
N LEU A 347 -17.81 -20.93 5.73
CA LEU A 347 -19.14 -21.08 5.12
C LEU A 347 -20.09 -21.94 5.95
N ASN A 348 -19.59 -23.03 6.55
CA ASN A 348 -20.40 -24.05 7.24
C ASN A 348 -19.99 -24.33 8.69
N GLY A 349 -19.25 -23.40 9.30
CA GLY A 349 -18.74 -23.53 10.66
C GLY A 349 -17.30 -24.04 10.75
N ASN A 350 -16.84 -24.28 11.98
CA ASN A 350 -15.48 -24.71 12.32
C ASN A 350 -15.51 -26.18 12.82
N PRO A 351 -14.69 -27.11 12.28
CA PRO A 351 -13.60 -26.92 11.33
C PRO A 351 -14.05 -26.60 9.90
N ARG A 352 -13.27 -25.76 9.22
CA ARG A 352 -13.41 -25.52 7.78
C ARG A 352 -13.10 -26.81 7.01
N PRO A 353 -13.83 -27.13 5.93
CA PRO A 353 -13.50 -28.27 5.10
C PRO A 353 -12.15 -28.07 4.39
N PRO A 354 -11.49 -29.17 3.95
CA PRO A 354 -10.28 -29.09 3.14
C PRO A 354 -10.59 -28.44 1.79
N ILE A 355 -9.63 -27.68 1.26
CA ILE A 355 -9.65 -27.20 -0.12
C ILE A 355 -9.19 -28.34 -1.01
N LEU A 356 -10.02 -28.75 -1.98
CA LEU A 356 -9.77 -29.93 -2.80
C LEU A 356 -9.03 -29.56 -4.09
N ASP A 357 -9.39 -28.44 -4.71
CA ASP A 357 -8.93 -28.01 -6.02
C ASP A 357 -8.84 -26.48 -6.13
N GLY A 358 -8.20 -25.85 -5.15
CA GLY A 358 -8.08 -24.40 -5.11
C GLY A 358 -7.61 -23.78 -6.44
N ALA A 359 -8.33 -22.75 -6.91
CA ALA A 359 -8.13 -22.23 -8.25
C ALA A 359 -6.75 -21.58 -8.46
N GLN A 360 -6.31 -21.62 -9.71
CA GLN A 360 -5.12 -20.92 -10.19
C GLN A 360 -5.42 -20.19 -11.49
N ALA A 361 -4.77 -19.05 -11.71
CA ALA A 361 -4.93 -18.28 -12.93
C ALA A 361 -3.63 -17.65 -13.42
N THR A 362 -3.51 -17.50 -14.74
CA THR A 362 -2.55 -16.58 -15.34
C THR A 362 -3.26 -15.26 -15.63
N ILE A 363 -2.79 -14.19 -15.01
CA ILE A 363 -3.30 -12.85 -15.22
C ILE A 363 -2.45 -12.14 -16.27
N LYS A 364 -3.09 -11.32 -17.12
CA LYS A 364 -2.37 -10.45 -18.05
C LYS A 364 -2.94 -9.05 -18.08
N MET A 365 -2.08 -8.08 -18.38
CA MET A 365 -2.48 -6.69 -18.59
C MET A 365 -1.60 -5.96 -19.59
N PHE A 366 -2.21 -5.06 -20.34
CA PHE A 366 -1.54 -4.10 -21.20
C PHE A 366 -2.44 -2.86 -21.33
N PHE A 367 -1.90 -1.76 -21.84
CA PHE A 367 -2.70 -0.57 -22.10
C PHE A 367 -2.62 -0.16 -23.56
N ARG A 368 -3.63 0.56 -24.04
CA ARG A 368 -3.64 1.16 -25.38
C ARG A 368 -4.54 2.39 -25.36
N ASP A 369 -4.03 3.50 -25.90
CA ASP A 369 -4.72 4.79 -25.84
C ASP A 369 -5.08 5.10 -24.38
N ASN A 370 -6.35 5.37 -24.06
CA ASN A 370 -6.81 5.60 -22.68
C ASN A 370 -7.35 4.33 -21.99
N PHE A 371 -7.21 3.15 -22.61
CA PHE A 371 -7.81 1.92 -22.11
C PHE A 371 -6.78 1.00 -21.47
N LEU A 372 -7.14 0.43 -20.33
CA LEU A 372 -6.48 -0.72 -19.73
C LEU A 372 -7.20 -1.99 -20.16
N TYR A 373 -6.44 -2.97 -20.62
CA TYR A 373 -6.93 -4.29 -20.99
C TYR A 373 -6.41 -5.30 -19.96
N LEU A 374 -7.32 -6.11 -19.45
CA LEU A 374 -7.11 -7.06 -18.36
C LEU A 374 -7.62 -8.44 -18.80
N SER A 375 -6.90 -9.50 -18.46
CA SER A 375 -7.38 -10.86 -18.68
C SER A 375 -7.03 -11.80 -17.54
N ALA A 376 -7.78 -12.89 -17.46
CA ALA A 376 -7.44 -14.05 -16.64
C ALA A 376 -7.68 -15.34 -17.42
N ASP A 377 -6.75 -16.30 -17.33
CA ASP A 377 -6.94 -17.68 -17.76
C ASP A 377 -6.97 -18.55 -16.50
N VAL A 378 -8.17 -18.94 -16.08
CA VAL A 378 -8.44 -19.63 -14.81
C VAL A 378 -8.52 -21.14 -15.07
N ASN A 379 -7.83 -21.91 -14.24
CA ASN A 379 -8.00 -23.36 -14.15
C ASN A 379 -8.72 -23.66 -12.83
N ASP A 380 -9.84 -24.35 -12.97
CA ASP A 380 -10.77 -24.66 -11.89
C ASP A 380 -11.49 -25.96 -12.23
N GLN A 381 -11.73 -26.85 -11.25
CA GLN A 381 -12.44 -28.11 -11.51
C GLN A 381 -13.91 -28.07 -11.14
N LEU A 382 -14.37 -26.98 -10.53
CA LEU A 382 -15.79 -26.71 -10.36
C LEU A 382 -16.00 -25.21 -10.62
N VAL A 383 -16.95 -24.89 -11.50
CA VAL A 383 -17.30 -23.50 -11.80
C VAL A 383 -18.76 -23.27 -11.44
N GLN A 384 -19.00 -22.30 -10.57
CA GLN A 384 -20.31 -21.87 -10.12
C GLN A 384 -20.47 -20.36 -10.13
N GLY A 385 -21.72 -19.93 -10.21
CA GLY A 385 -22.17 -18.60 -9.89
C GLY A 385 -22.78 -18.56 -8.50
N SER A 386 -22.59 -17.46 -7.79
CA SER A 386 -23.20 -17.25 -6.49
C SER A 386 -23.58 -15.79 -6.30
N THR A 387 -24.57 -15.54 -5.44
CA THR A 387 -24.83 -14.20 -4.90
C THR A 387 -24.12 -13.96 -3.57
N GLN A 388 -23.52 -15.00 -2.97
CA GLN A 388 -22.70 -14.89 -1.78
C GLN A 388 -21.24 -14.68 -2.16
N PHE A 389 -20.67 -13.53 -1.75
CA PHE A 389 -19.30 -13.14 -2.09
C PHE A 389 -18.24 -14.20 -1.77
N ASP A 390 -18.37 -14.88 -0.64
CA ASP A 390 -17.43 -15.93 -0.19
C ASP A 390 -17.62 -17.29 -0.91
N ARG A 391 -18.48 -17.37 -1.93
CA ARG A 391 -18.76 -18.57 -2.75
C ARG A 391 -18.66 -18.29 -4.26
N LEU A 392 -18.06 -17.16 -4.64
CA LEU A 392 -17.94 -16.79 -6.05
C LEU A 392 -16.77 -17.54 -6.70
N ASP A 393 -16.96 -17.98 -7.94
CA ASP A 393 -15.86 -18.07 -8.90
C ASP A 393 -15.75 -16.78 -9.67
N GLY A 394 -14.55 -16.23 -9.73
CA GLY A 394 -14.30 -15.07 -10.56
C GLY A 394 -13.01 -14.35 -10.23
N VAL A 395 -12.79 -13.27 -10.97
CA VAL A 395 -11.63 -12.41 -10.78
C VAL A 395 -12.09 -10.99 -10.51
N ARG A 396 -11.53 -10.39 -9.47
CA ARG A 396 -11.67 -8.98 -9.15
C ARG A 396 -10.38 -8.26 -9.51
N PHE A 397 -10.51 -7.25 -10.35
CA PHE A 397 -9.49 -6.24 -10.57
C PHE A 397 -9.81 -5.00 -9.73
N SER A 398 -8.89 -4.60 -8.86
CA SER A 398 -9.03 -3.35 -8.11
C SER A 398 -8.21 -2.26 -8.78
N LEU A 399 -8.81 -1.12 -9.09
CA LEU A 399 -8.15 0.02 -9.73
C LEU A 399 -8.44 1.31 -8.95
N MET A 400 -7.42 2.12 -8.70
CA MET A 400 -7.60 3.38 -7.99
C MET A 400 -8.38 4.38 -8.84
N ASP A 401 -9.33 5.08 -8.23
CA ASP A 401 -9.91 6.32 -8.79
C ASP A 401 -9.02 7.49 -8.32
N ARG A 402 -8.58 8.32 -9.26
CA ARG A 402 -7.61 9.39 -9.03
C ARG A 402 -8.19 10.67 -8.42
N ASP A 403 -9.51 10.75 -8.24
CA ASP A 403 -10.19 11.94 -7.72
C ASP A 403 -11.15 11.63 -6.55
N SER A 404 -11.73 10.43 -6.53
CA SER A 404 -12.68 10.05 -5.47
C SER A 404 -11.97 9.71 -4.16
N VAL A 405 -12.44 10.27 -3.04
CA VAL A 405 -11.88 10.07 -1.70
C VAL A 405 -12.87 9.47 -0.69
N ASP A 406 -12.33 8.80 0.34
CA ASP A 406 -13.09 8.28 1.49
C ASP A 406 -13.33 9.35 2.58
N ALA A 407 -13.91 8.92 3.71
CA ALA A 407 -14.18 9.80 4.85
C ALA A 407 -12.91 10.34 5.55
N ASP A 408 -11.74 9.78 5.26
CA ASP A 408 -10.45 10.25 5.74
C ASP A 408 -9.64 10.91 4.60
N ASN A 409 -10.32 11.38 3.54
CA ASN A 409 -9.72 12.05 2.39
C ASN A 409 -8.60 11.23 1.71
N ARG A 410 -8.73 9.90 1.70
CA ARG A 410 -7.83 8.99 0.97
C ARG A 410 -8.46 8.59 -0.35
N LEU A 411 -7.67 8.53 -1.42
CA LEU A 411 -8.17 8.02 -2.70
C LEU A 411 -8.68 6.59 -2.55
N ILE A 412 -9.76 6.29 -3.27
CA ILE A 412 -10.44 4.99 -3.20
C ILE A 412 -10.09 4.10 -4.39
N PHE A 413 -10.43 2.83 -4.25
CA PHE A 413 -10.27 1.82 -5.29
C PHE A 413 -11.63 1.28 -5.71
N TYR A 414 -11.87 1.29 -7.01
CA TYR A 414 -13.00 0.61 -7.62
C TYR A 414 -12.69 -0.87 -7.74
N GLN A 415 -13.68 -1.70 -7.43
CA GLN A 415 -13.59 -3.15 -7.53
C GLN A 415 -14.37 -3.58 -8.77
N LEU A 416 -13.67 -4.18 -9.72
CA LEU A 416 -14.22 -4.61 -10.99
C LEU A 416 -14.22 -6.15 -11.02
N THR A 417 -15.35 -6.74 -10.64
CA THR A 417 -15.46 -8.19 -10.46
C THR A 417 -16.23 -8.82 -11.61
N ALA A 418 -15.60 -9.76 -12.31
CA ALA A 418 -16.24 -10.62 -13.31
C ALA A 418 -16.41 -12.03 -12.72
N THR A 419 -17.64 -12.53 -12.76
CA THR A 419 -18.08 -13.79 -12.13
C THR A 419 -19.21 -14.42 -12.96
N PHE A 420 -19.90 -15.43 -12.42
CA PHE A 420 -21.09 -16.03 -13.02
C PHE A 420 -22.33 -15.80 -12.18
N ASP A 421 -23.51 -15.78 -12.81
CA ASP A 421 -24.79 -15.73 -12.11
C ASP A 421 -25.20 -17.09 -11.53
N ASP A 422 -25.92 -17.07 -10.40
CA ASP A 422 -26.31 -18.26 -9.62
C ASP A 422 -27.50 -19.05 -10.22
N THR A 423 -28.07 -18.59 -11.33
CA THR A 423 -29.34 -19.11 -11.84
C THR A 423 -29.15 -19.86 -13.16
N LEU A 424 -28.42 -19.27 -14.10
CA LEU A 424 -28.14 -19.75 -15.45
C LEU A 424 -26.64 -19.90 -15.71
N GLY A 425 -25.78 -19.41 -14.81
CA GLY A 425 -24.34 -19.49 -15.00
C GLY A 425 -23.82 -18.59 -16.12
N ASN A 426 -24.53 -17.50 -16.46
CA ASN A 426 -24.02 -16.56 -17.45
C ASN A 426 -22.94 -15.67 -16.83
N PRO A 427 -22.02 -15.12 -17.65
CA PRO A 427 -21.11 -14.08 -17.22
C PRO A 427 -21.86 -12.91 -16.58
N SER A 428 -21.40 -12.48 -15.42
CA SER A 428 -22.03 -11.47 -14.58
C SER A 428 -21.00 -10.49 -14.04
N ALA A 429 -21.38 -9.23 -13.97
CA ALA A 429 -20.57 -8.16 -13.40
C ALA A 429 -21.02 -7.88 -11.96
N TYR A 430 -20.06 -7.66 -11.07
CA TYR A 430 -20.28 -7.35 -9.66
C TYR A 430 -19.49 -6.13 -9.19
N ASP A 431 -19.79 -5.65 -7.99
CA ASP A 431 -19.20 -4.43 -7.40
C ASP A 431 -19.39 -3.17 -8.27
N ASN A 432 -18.31 -2.48 -8.65
CA ASN A 432 -18.37 -1.24 -9.45
C ASN A 432 -18.49 -1.52 -10.96
N LEU A 433 -18.17 -2.74 -11.42
CA LEU A 433 -18.14 -3.07 -12.86
C LEU A 433 -19.48 -2.83 -13.58
N PRO A 434 -20.67 -3.16 -13.02
CA PRO A 434 -21.95 -2.89 -13.68
C PRO A 434 -22.19 -1.40 -13.99
N VAL A 435 -21.71 -0.50 -13.12
CA VAL A 435 -21.85 0.95 -13.31
C VAL A 435 -20.97 1.41 -14.47
N LEU A 436 -19.72 0.97 -14.52
CA LEU A 436 -18.81 1.32 -15.62
C LEU A 436 -19.31 0.79 -16.96
N ILE A 437 -19.90 -0.41 -17.00
CA ILE A 437 -20.51 -0.96 -18.22
C ILE A 437 -21.71 -0.12 -18.66
N ALA A 438 -22.61 0.22 -17.73
CA ALA A 438 -23.80 1.01 -18.02
C ALA A 438 -23.45 2.40 -18.60
N ASP A 439 -22.33 2.97 -18.14
CA ASP A 439 -21.82 4.26 -18.60
C ASP A 439 -20.93 4.15 -19.85
N GLY A 440 -20.69 2.94 -20.35
CA GLY A 440 -19.83 2.68 -21.52
C GLY A 440 -18.33 2.82 -21.26
N ALA A 441 -17.92 2.87 -20.00
CA ALA A 441 -16.55 2.98 -19.53
C ALA A 441 -15.86 1.62 -19.32
N ALA A 442 -16.60 0.51 -19.36
CA ALA A 442 -16.03 -0.83 -19.35
C ALA A 442 -16.79 -1.80 -20.25
N GLU A 443 -16.09 -2.84 -20.68
CA GLU A 443 -16.63 -4.01 -21.38
C GLU A 443 -15.93 -5.25 -20.83
N PHE A 444 -16.65 -6.36 -20.68
CA PHE A 444 -16.05 -7.64 -20.33
C PHE A 444 -16.77 -8.79 -21.02
N ALA A 445 -16.04 -9.88 -21.22
CA ALA A 445 -16.57 -11.13 -21.72
C ALA A 445 -15.84 -12.31 -21.06
N MET A 446 -16.50 -13.45 -21.02
CA MET A 446 -15.95 -14.69 -20.48
C MET A 446 -16.22 -15.85 -21.42
N THR A 447 -15.27 -16.77 -21.53
CA THR A 447 -15.40 -17.99 -22.33
C THR A 447 -15.05 -19.21 -21.47
N LEU A 448 -15.91 -20.24 -21.50
CA LEU A 448 -15.68 -21.50 -20.80
C LEU A 448 -14.65 -22.34 -21.55
N LYS A 449 -13.73 -22.99 -20.81
CA LYS A 449 -12.70 -23.86 -21.38
C LYS A 449 -13.21 -25.29 -21.52
N GLY A 450 -12.89 -25.94 -22.63
CA GLY A 450 -13.16 -27.38 -22.79
C GLY A 450 -14.63 -27.74 -22.64
N ALA A 451 -14.93 -28.65 -21.72
CA ALA A 451 -16.27 -29.13 -21.42
C ALA A 451 -16.89 -28.48 -20.18
N THR A 452 -16.31 -27.37 -19.69
CA THR A 452 -16.73 -26.71 -18.44
C THR A 452 -18.22 -26.34 -18.47
N THR A 453 -18.90 -26.59 -17.34
CA THR A 453 -20.32 -26.29 -17.12
C THR A 453 -20.51 -25.51 -15.83
N VAL A 454 -21.11 -24.32 -15.93
CA VAL A 454 -21.34 -23.49 -14.75
C VAL A 454 -22.57 -23.98 -13.97
N ASN A 455 -22.46 -24.05 -12.64
CA ASN A 455 -23.49 -24.51 -11.71
C ASN A 455 -23.88 -26.01 -11.87
N ASP A 456 -23.01 -26.81 -12.49
CA ASP A 456 -23.12 -28.28 -12.46
C ASP A 456 -22.00 -28.87 -11.61
N ASN A 457 -22.24 -28.91 -10.30
CA ASN A 457 -21.25 -29.26 -9.30
C ASN A 457 -20.98 -30.78 -9.22
N THR A 458 -21.42 -31.54 -10.23
CA THR A 458 -21.16 -32.98 -10.37
C THR A 458 -20.13 -33.31 -11.45
N ASP A 459 -19.81 -32.35 -12.31
CA ASP A 459 -18.82 -32.47 -13.36
C ASP A 459 -17.42 -32.00 -12.89
N VAL A 460 -16.40 -32.32 -13.69
CA VAL A 460 -15.03 -31.87 -13.48
C VAL A 460 -14.69 -30.90 -14.59
N ASP A 461 -14.64 -29.62 -14.23
CA ASP A 461 -14.41 -28.52 -15.14
C ASP A 461 -12.93 -28.34 -15.50
N VAL A 462 -12.70 -27.46 -16.48
CA VAL A 462 -11.36 -27.02 -16.91
C VAL A 462 -11.12 -25.55 -16.57
N GLY A 463 -12.17 -24.82 -16.21
CA GLY A 463 -12.16 -23.39 -15.89
C GLY A 463 -12.64 -22.51 -17.05
N TYR A 464 -12.21 -21.25 -17.04
CA TYR A 464 -12.71 -20.22 -17.93
C TYR A 464 -11.66 -19.13 -18.19
N THR A 465 -11.89 -18.32 -19.21
CA THR A 465 -11.11 -17.11 -19.50
C THR A 465 -11.96 -15.87 -19.30
N ILE A 466 -11.34 -14.79 -18.83
CA ILE A 466 -11.93 -13.44 -18.71
C ILE A 466 -11.13 -12.50 -19.59
N GLU A 467 -11.84 -11.62 -20.29
CA GLU A 467 -11.27 -10.46 -20.98
C GLU A 467 -12.06 -9.20 -20.59
N MET A 468 -11.35 -8.13 -20.23
CA MET A 468 -11.95 -6.88 -19.77
C MET A 468 -11.19 -5.68 -20.34
N LYS A 469 -11.95 -4.66 -20.72
CA LYS A 469 -11.47 -3.36 -21.15
C LYS A 469 -12.04 -2.28 -20.24
N VAL A 470 -11.20 -1.37 -19.76
CA VAL A 470 -11.57 -0.28 -18.85
C VAL A 470 -11.04 1.04 -19.39
N ASP A 471 -11.91 2.05 -19.52
CA ASP A 471 -11.51 3.43 -19.81
C ASP A 471 -10.93 4.07 -18.55
N LEU A 472 -9.62 4.34 -18.56
CA LEU A 472 -8.95 4.93 -17.40
C LEU A 472 -9.36 6.39 -17.16
N THR A 473 -9.91 7.09 -18.17
CA THR A 473 -10.40 8.46 -17.96
C THR A 473 -11.65 8.51 -17.08
N TYR A 474 -12.44 7.44 -17.03
CA TYR A 474 -13.56 7.31 -16.09
C TYR A 474 -13.09 7.21 -14.64
N LEU A 475 -11.88 6.69 -14.41
CA LEU A 475 -11.23 6.63 -13.10
C LEU A 475 -10.29 7.82 -12.86
N ASN A 476 -10.51 8.92 -13.60
CA ASN A 476 -9.80 10.19 -13.49
C ASN A 476 -8.28 10.10 -13.75
N TYR A 477 -7.80 9.06 -14.45
CA TYR A 477 -6.44 9.08 -14.98
C TYR A 477 -6.34 10.15 -16.07
N PRO A 478 -5.20 10.86 -16.17
CA PRO A 478 -5.02 11.88 -17.19
C PRO A 478 -5.22 11.33 -18.60
N ALA A 479 -5.77 12.14 -19.50
CA ALA A 479 -5.76 11.84 -20.93
C ALA A 479 -4.32 11.67 -21.42
N ASP A 480 -4.10 10.76 -22.38
CA ASP A 480 -2.75 10.34 -22.81
C ASP A 480 -1.89 9.78 -21.66
N LEU A 481 -2.54 9.38 -20.56
CA LEU A 481 -2.00 8.70 -19.37
C LEU A 481 -1.00 9.50 -18.51
N GLY A 482 -0.64 10.72 -18.90
CA GLY A 482 -0.01 11.73 -18.04
C GLY A 482 1.25 11.27 -17.29
N ASP A 483 1.11 10.93 -16.00
CA ASP A 483 2.21 10.47 -15.14
C ASP A 483 2.59 8.99 -15.35
N HIS A 484 1.82 8.28 -16.18
CA HIS A 484 1.97 6.87 -16.52
C HIS A 484 1.85 5.91 -15.32
N LEU A 485 1.43 6.39 -14.14
CA LEU A 485 1.30 5.55 -12.96
C LEU A 485 -0.04 4.82 -12.96
N LEU A 486 -0.02 3.56 -12.58
CA LEU A 486 -1.22 2.74 -12.37
C LEU A 486 -1.18 2.13 -10.97
N PHE A 487 -2.35 2.09 -10.33
CA PHE A 487 -2.52 1.60 -8.97
C PHE A 487 -3.64 0.58 -8.91
N GLY A 488 -3.34 -0.63 -8.42
CA GLY A 488 -4.34 -1.68 -8.38
C GLY A 488 -3.91 -2.96 -7.68
N GLY A 489 -4.60 -4.04 -8.00
CA GLY A 489 -4.31 -5.40 -7.55
C GLY A 489 -5.37 -6.36 -8.06
N VAL A 490 -5.16 -7.66 -7.83
CA VAL A 490 -6.02 -8.72 -8.37
C VAL A 490 -6.35 -9.73 -7.30
N MET A 491 -7.61 -10.13 -7.21
CA MET A 491 -8.09 -11.22 -6.35
C MET A 491 -8.78 -12.28 -7.21
N LEU A 492 -8.35 -13.52 -7.05
CA LEU A 492 -8.99 -14.72 -7.58
C LEU A 492 -9.87 -15.31 -6.48
N ALA A 493 -11.15 -15.41 -6.74
CA ALA A 493 -12.12 -16.10 -5.91
C ALA A 493 -12.37 -17.48 -6.52
N ASP A 494 -12.39 -18.49 -5.67
CA ASP A 494 -12.90 -19.80 -6.03
C ASP A 494 -13.92 -20.24 -4.98
N GLY A 495 -15.06 -20.73 -5.42
CA GLY A 495 -16.12 -21.19 -4.55
C GLY A 495 -16.60 -22.53 -5.03
N ASP A 496 -16.55 -23.53 -4.15
CA ASP A 496 -16.99 -24.86 -4.47
C ASP A 496 -18.12 -25.28 -3.55
N SER A 497 -19.27 -25.57 -4.14
CA SER A 497 -20.39 -26.17 -3.41
C SER A 497 -20.56 -27.62 -3.83
N PHE A 498 -20.81 -28.53 -2.89
CA PHE A 498 -20.95 -29.96 -3.17
C PHE A 498 -22.32 -30.48 -2.73
N ASP A 499 -22.64 -31.73 -3.13
CA ASP A 499 -23.85 -32.43 -2.69
C ASP A 499 -23.98 -32.51 -1.15
N ASP A 500 -22.85 -32.58 -0.44
CA ASP A 500 -22.78 -32.41 1.00
C ASP A 500 -22.34 -30.97 1.32
N PRO A 501 -23.26 -30.09 1.76
CA PRO A 501 -22.92 -28.71 2.08
C PRO A 501 -21.82 -28.59 3.14
N ALA A 502 -21.59 -29.60 3.97
CA ALA A 502 -20.49 -29.58 4.93
C ALA A 502 -19.10 -29.59 4.27
N GLN A 503 -19.01 -29.91 2.97
CA GLN A 503 -17.78 -29.84 2.18
C GLN A 503 -17.63 -28.51 1.43
N ASP A 504 -18.66 -27.66 1.36
CA ASP A 504 -18.54 -26.41 0.61
C ASP A 504 -17.45 -25.54 1.19
N TYR A 505 -16.62 -24.98 0.31
CA TYR A 505 -15.63 -23.99 0.68
C TYR A 505 -15.67 -22.80 -0.27
N GLY A 506 -15.01 -21.74 0.18
CA GLY A 506 -14.56 -20.69 -0.71
C GLY A 506 -13.12 -20.38 -0.40
N THR A 507 -12.43 -19.84 -1.38
CA THR A 507 -11.08 -19.35 -1.29
C THR A 507 -10.97 -17.97 -1.93
N ARG A 508 -10.06 -17.17 -1.39
CA ARG A 508 -9.68 -15.89 -1.97
C ARG A 508 -8.18 -15.82 -1.95
N THR A 509 -7.55 -15.69 -3.11
CA THR A 509 -6.11 -15.48 -3.25
C THR A 509 -5.89 -14.15 -3.95
N TRP A 510 -4.91 -13.36 -3.53
CA TRP A 510 -4.67 -12.07 -4.19
C TRP A 510 -3.20 -11.74 -4.43
N TRP A 511 -2.99 -10.99 -5.50
CA TRP A 511 -1.76 -10.30 -5.84
C TRP A 511 -1.91 -8.83 -5.43
N PHE A 512 -1.14 -8.41 -4.42
CA PHE A 512 -1.11 -7.09 -3.77
C PHE A 512 -2.42 -6.61 -3.09
N ARG A 513 -3.59 -6.69 -3.73
CA ARG A 513 -4.89 -6.26 -3.17
C ARG A 513 -5.98 -7.30 -3.33
N GLU A 514 -6.59 -7.65 -2.21
CA GLU A 514 -7.80 -8.49 -2.14
C GLU A 514 -9.07 -7.71 -2.51
N SER A 515 -9.14 -6.44 -2.16
CA SER A 515 -10.33 -5.59 -2.24
C SER A 515 -9.96 -4.11 -2.29
N ALA A 516 -10.98 -3.25 -2.23
CA ALA A 516 -10.78 -1.81 -2.06
C ALA A 516 -9.96 -1.47 -0.81
N GLY A 517 -10.06 -2.29 0.24
CA GLY A 517 -9.26 -2.21 1.46
C GLY A 517 -8.11 -3.23 1.50
N GLY A 518 -7.32 -3.37 0.43
CA GLY A 518 -6.14 -4.25 0.37
C GLY A 518 -4.83 -3.57 0.79
N PRO A 519 -3.77 -4.32 1.14
CA PRO A 519 -2.64 -3.80 1.91
C PRO A 519 -1.59 -3.03 1.15
N ALA A 520 -1.39 -3.25 -0.15
CA ALA A 520 -0.49 -2.41 -0.92
C ALA A 520 -0.90 -2.40 -2.38
N THR A 521 -0.40 -1.42 -3.11
CA THR A 521 -0.43 -1.45 -4.58
C THR A 521 0.97 -1.78 -5.08
N PRO A 522 1.09 -2.53 -6.20
CA PRO A 522 2.32 -2.56 -6.96
C PRO A 522 2.50 -1.18 -7.59
N TRP A 523 3.76 -0.78 -7.73
CA TRP A 523 4.10 0.37 -8.56
C TRP A 523 4.08 -0.07 -10.01
N MET A 524 2.95 0.13 -10.67
CA MET A 524 2.82 -0.12 -12.09
C MET A 524 3.12 1.15 -12.87
N LEU A 525 3.94 1.01 -13.92
CA LEU A 525 4.21 2.04 -14.90
C LEU A 525 3.68 1.59 -16.27
N MET A 526 2.89 2.43 -16.93
CA MET A 526 2.43 2.24 -18.30
C MET A 526 3.50 2.76 -19.27
N ASP A 527 4.15 1.87 -20.04
CA ASP A 527 5.40 2.13 -20.75
C ASP A 527 5.37 2.88 -22.11
#